data_AF-A0A1B6HHC8-F1
#
_entry.id   AF-A0A1B6HHC8-F1
#
_cell.length_a   1.000
_cell.length_b   1.000
_cell.length_c   1.000
_cell.angle_alpha   90.00
_cell.angle_beta   90.00
_cell.angle_gamma   90.00
#
_symmetry.space_group_name_H-M   'P 1'
#
loop_
_entity.id
_entity.type
_entity.pdbx_description
1 polymer ?
#
loop_
_entity_poly.entity_id
_entity_poly.type
_entity_poly.pdbx_seq_one_letter_code
_entity_poly.pdbx_strand_id
1 'polypeptide(L)'
;MRMNSFVPFIPHQPLVLREDLLYKSVSYKWKLGMKAGITSSDIINDILHEDVGSKLPVQLTSQQLLSLKSSLDKLLAKKFAVKKRLTELIMKTTVDHKSGMAVSAMIFAPLNILIPSDLVGGSKNKIKLLHAIQRTLKFGRMDIIPLKFLMEGLTVEGWLKTVRETKIREHVLAKVVKWIWIVTKRLVASLFYVTEGQGCHHKLLYFPKKSWQSRTDSAFNYLVTSGTLQPLDKVEAERLAALRKPASLRWLPKKIGLRPVVSVKNDKTNNDVIHAKAYLRGLLIKTGYSDLNAKNLHQIWKSVVLKNCEDGYKKLYMVAVDIHDAYGSMRQDKLLEIVKETSELYMGEDYMNRTVHMD
;
A
#
# COMPACT_ATOMS: atom_id res chain seq x y z
N MET A 1 29.21 -38.13 -27.84
CA MET A 1 28.22 -37.03 -27.92
C MET A 1 27.31 -37.09 -26.69
N ARG A 2 27.65 -36.39 -25.60
CA ARG A 2 26.76 -36.26 -24.44
C ARG A 2 26.03 -34.94 -24.58
N MET A 3 24.71 -35.01 -24.76
CA MET A 3 23.83 -33.85 -24.65
C MET A 3 23.91 -33.31 -23.22
N ASN A 4 24.70 -32.25 -23.04
CA ASN A 4 24.56 -31.37 -21.89
C ASN A 4 23.23 -30.63 -22.04
N SER A 5 22.17 -31.16 -21.43
CA SER A 5 20.97 -30.39 -21.19
C SER A 5 21.26 -29.32 -20.12
N PHE A 6 21.87 -28.22 -20.56
CA PHE A 6 21.89 -26.95 -19.85
C PHE A 6 20.45 -26.49 -19.69
N VAL A 7 19.86 -26.71 -18.52
CA VAL A 7 18.73 -25.90 -18.06
C VAL A 7 19.30 -24.89 -17.06
N PRO A 8 19.55 -23.64 -17.47
CA PRO A 8 19.95 -22.60 -16.54
C PRO A 8 18.86 -22.40 -15.48
N PHE A 9 19.27 -22.17 -14.23
CA PHE A 9 18.37 -21.63 -13.21
C PHE A 9 18.03 -20.20 -13.62
N ILE A 10 17.03 -20.06 -14.48
CA ILE A 10 16.45 -18.77 -14.78
C ILE A 10 15.29 -18.61 -13.80
N PRO A 11 15.29 -17.58 -12.94
CA PRO A 11 14.12 -17.22 -12.16
C PRO A 11 13.08 -16.63 -13.13
N HIS A 12 12.40 -17.49 -13.88
CA HIS A 12 11.37 -17.12 -14.86
C HIS A 12 10.04 -16.74 -14.20
N GLN A 13 9.97 -16.70 -12.88
CA GLN A 13 8.91 -15.99 -12.19
C GLN A 13 9.51 -14.84 -11.41
N PRO A 14 9.13 -13.58 -11.69
CA PRO A 14 9.45 -12.50 -10.79
C PRO A 14 8.81 -12.87 -9.47
N LEU A 15 9.62 -13.19 -8.45
CA LEU A 15 9.12 -13.22 -7.10
C LEU A 15 8.73 -11.78 -6.76
N VAL A 16 7.45 -11.44 -6.98
CA VAL A 16 6.92 -10.11 -6.77
C VAL A 16 6.82 -9.92 -5.28
N LEU A 17 7.78 -9.20 -4.71
CA LEU A 17 7.69 -8.72 -3.34
C LEU A 17 6.63 -7.60 -3.31
N ARG A 18 5.34 -7.96 -3.33
CA ARG A 18 4.24 -6.99 -3.36
C ARG A 18 4.33 -6.02 -2.17
N GLU A 19 4.08 -4.76 -2.47
CA GLU A 19 4.07 -3.64 -1.52
C GLU A 19 2.76 -3.51 -0.72
N ASP A 20 1.76 -4.32 -1.05
CA ASP A 20 0.43 -4.34 -0.44
C ASP A 20 0.43 -4.51 1.10
N LEU A 21 1.57 -4.95 1.67
CA LEU A 21 1.80 -5.10 3.10
C LEU A 21 2.25 -3.82 3.83
N LEU A 22 2.78 -2.80 3.16
CA LEU A 22 3.11 -1.51 3.80
C LEU A 22 1.86 -0.62 3.99
N TYR A 23 0.78 -0.98 3.29
CA TYR A 23 -0.37 -0.13 3.03
C TYR A 23 -1.57 -0.38 3.93
N LYS A 24 -1.56 -1.47 4.69
CA LYS A 24 -2.67 -1.80 5.60
C LYS A 24 -2.32 -1.42 7.03
N SER A 25 -3.22 -0.64 7.63
CA SER A 25 -3.37 -0.43 9.07
C SER A 25 -3.72 -1.72 9.83
N VAL A 26 -3.19 -2.87 9.42
CA VAL A 26 -3.20 -3.98 10.36
C VAL A 26 -2.32 -3.52 11.50
N SER A 27 -2.91 -3.47 12.69
CA SER A 27 -2.20 -3.62 13.95
C SER A 27 -1.37 -4.90 13.86
N TYR A 28 -0.24 -4.82 13.16
CA TYR A 28 0.73 -5.88 13.11
C TYR A 28 1.45 -5.81 14.44
N LYS A 29 0.97 -6.61 15.40
CA LYS A 29 1.82 -7.08 16.49
C LYS A 29 3.09 -7.59 15.82
N TRP A 30 4.18 -6.88 16.02
CA TRP A 30 5.49 -7.15 15.44
C TRP A 30 5.88 -8.60 15.80
N LYS A 31 5.74 -9.54 14.87
CA LYS A 31 6.03 -10.98 15.06
C LYS A 31 7.36 -11.35 14.41
N LEU A 32 8.40 -10.59 14.70
CA LEU A 32 9.77 -11.02 14.37
C LEU A 32 10.68 -10.60 15.51
N GLY A 33 10.97 -11.54 16.40
CA GLY A 33 11.95 -11.40 17.48
C GLY A 33 11.50 -10.71 18.78
N MET A 34 10.22 -10.31 18.92
CA MET A 34 9.75 -9.60 20.13
C MET A 34 8.43 -10.11 20.74
N LYS A 35 7.88 -11.21 20.21
CA LYS A 35 6.96 -12.00 21.03
C LYS A 35 7.82 -12.69 22.10
N ALA A 36 7.39 -12.66 23.36
CA ALA A 36 8.04 -13.47 24.38
C ALA A 36 8.09 -14.93 23.90
N GLY A 37 9.26 -15.57 23.95
CA GLY A 37 9.43 -16.99 23.63
C GLY A 37 9.80 -17.37 22.19
N ILE A 38 10.07 -16.42 21.26
CA ILE A 38 10.61 -16.81 19.93
C ILE A 38 12.06 -17.31 20.07
N THR A 39 12.34 -18.47 19.49
CA THR A 39 13.65 -19.12 19.47
C THR A 39 14.34 -18.99 18.11
N SER A 40 15.65 -19.22 18.08
CA SER A 40 16.40 -19.28 16.81
C SER A 40 15.91 -20.42 15.91
N SER A 41 15.43 -21.52 16.47
CA SER A 41 14.85 -22.64 15.71
C SER A 41 13.59 -22.22 14.96
N ASP A 42 12.72 -21.42 15.59
CA ASP A 42 11.52 -20.87 14.94
C ASP A 42 11.89 -19.99 13.74
N ILE A 43 12.91 -19.15 13.91
CA ILE A 43 13.39 -18.26 12.85
C ILE A 43 14.02 -19.06 11.70
N ILE A 44 14.78 -20.10 12.00
CA ILE A 44 15.33 -21.00 10.98
C ILE A 44 14.19 -21.64 10.18
N ASN A 45 13.17 -22.13 10.88
CA ASN A 45 12.01 -22.72 10.24
C ASN A 45 11.32 -21.72 9.29
N ASP A 46 11.10 -20.49 9.74
CA ASP A 46 10.56 -19.41 8.91
C ASP A 46 11.42 -19.18 7.65
N ILE A 47 12.74 -19.03 7.81
CA ILE A 47 13.69 -18.82 6.70
C ILE A 47 13.61 -19.96 5.68
N LEU A 48 13.64 -21.21 6.14
CA LEU A 48 13.69 -22.37 5.25
C LEU A 48 12.37 -22.57 4.47
N HIS A 49 11.24 -22.14 5.04
CA HIS A 49 9.93 -22.20 4.39
C HIS A 49 9.64 -21.00 3.46
N GLU A 50 10.52 -20.00 3.41
CA GLU A 50 10.31 -18.86 2.51
C GLU A 50 10.27 -19.30 1.04
N ASP A 51 9.16 -19.03 0.37
CA ASP A 51 9.04 -19.28 -1.07
C ASP A 51 9.87 -18.26 -1.86
N VAL A 52 10.91 -18.73 -2.56
CA VAL A 52 11.78 -17.88 -3.39
C VAL A 52 11.57 -18.16 -4.89
N GLY A 53 10.46 -18.78 -5.26
CA GLY A 53 10.09 -19.03 -6.66
C GLY A 53 10.68 -20.32 -7.22
N SER A 54 11.35 -21.11 -6.39
CA SER A 54 11.79 -22.46 -6.72
C SER A 54 11.56 -23.42 -5.54
N LYS A 55 11.20 -24.65 -5.85
CA LYS A 55 10.89 -25.71 -4.87
C LYS A 55 12.11 -26.58 -4.55
N LEU A 56 13.32 -26.01 -4.63
CA LEU A 56 14.54 -26.78 -4.38
C LEU A 56 14.54 -27.24 -2.91
N PRO A 57 14.60 -28.55 -2.62
CA PRO A 57 14.63 -29.04 -1.26
C PRO A 57 15.94 -28.57 -0.60
N VAL A 58 15.83 -27.90 0.53
CA VAL A 58 16.98 -27.46 1.32
C VAL A 58 17.17 -28.44 2.47
N GLN A 59 18.23 -29.26 2.39
CA GLN A 59 18.69 -30.08 3.50
C GLN A 59 20.03 -29.53 4.00
N LEU A 60 20.01 -28.88 5.16
CA LEU A 60 21.20 -28.40 5.84
C LEU A 60 21.72 -29.44 6.82
N THR A 61 23.05 -29.58 6.91
CA THR A 61 23.69 -30.44 7.91
C THR A 61 23.51 -29.88 9.32
N SER A 62 23.66 -30.73 10.34
CA SER A 62 23.61 -30.29 11.74
C SER A 62 24.61 -29.15 12.03
N GLN A 63 25.80 -29.19 11.43
CA GLN A 63 26.82 -28.15 11.59
C GLN A 63 26.39 -26.82 10.95
N GLN A 64 25.73 -26.86 9.78
CA GLN A 64 25.19 -25.66 9.12
C GLN A 64 24.05 -25.04 9.92
N LEU A 65 23.14 -25.88 10.44
CA LEU A 65 22.05 -25.45 11.30
C LEU A 65 22.58 -24.82 12.59
N LEU A 66 23.63 -25.39 13.20
CA LEU A 66 24.29 -24.82 14.37
C LEU A 66 24.92 -23.45 14.08
N SER A 67 25.57 -23.28 12.92
CA SER A 67 26.16 -22.00 12.52
C SER A 67 25.11 -20.91 12.30
N LEU A 68 24.00 -21.27 11.63
CA LEU A 68 22.86 -20.38 11.45
C LEU A 68 22.20 -20.05 12.80
N LYS A 69 21.99 -21.05 13.65
CA LYS A 69 21.44 -20.90 15.00
C LYS A 69 22.29 -19.95 15.85
N SER A 70 23.61 -20.15 15.88
CA SER A 70 24.54 -19.27 16.59
C SER A 70 24.45 -17.81 16.12
N SER A 71 24.33 -17.58 14.81
CA SER A 71 24.16 -16.24 14.24
C SER A 71 22.83 -15.59 14.69
N LEU A 72 21.76 -16.37 14.76
CA LEU A 72 20.44 -15.92 15.20
C LEU A 72 20.33 -15.74 16.72
N ASP A 73 21.03 -16.55 17.51
CA ASP A 73 21.11 -16.39 18.96
C ASP A 73 21.81 -15.07 19.33
N LYS A 74 22.89 -14.70 18.62
CA LYS A 74 23.53 -13.37 18.73
C LYS A 74 22.56 -12.23 18.44
N LEU A 75 21.59 -12.43 17.54
CA LEU A 75 20.55 -11.47 17.23
C LEU A 75 19.50 -11.39 18.35
N LEU A 76 19.02 -12.53 18.83
CA LEU A 76 18.02 -12.59 19.91
C LEU A 76 18.55 -11.99 21.20
N ALA A 77 19.85 -12.15 21.49
CA ALA A 77 20.51 -11.49 22.62
C ALA A 77 20.45 -9.95 22.53
N LYS A 78 20.39 -9.39 21.32
CA LYS A 78 20.33 -7.94 21.07
C LYS A 78 18.91 -7.39 20.96
N LYS A 79 17.86 -8.21 21.15
CA LYS A 79 16.45 -7.80 20.97
C LYS A 79 16.06 -6.57 21.80
N PHE A 80 16.58 -6.45 23.02
CA PHE A 80 16.30 -5.31 23.90
C PHE A 80 16.99 -4.03 23.42
N ALA A 81 18.22 -4.13 22.90
CA ALA A 81 18.92 -2.98 22.30
C ALA A 81 18.18 -2.49 21.05
N VAL A 82 17.68 -3.39 20.20
CA VAL A 82 16.82 -3.04 19.07
C VAL A 82 15.56 -2.34 19.55
N LYS A 83 14.83 -2.92 20.51
CA LYS A 83 13.62 -2.32 21.10
C LYS A 83 13.88 -0.90 21.59
N LYS A 84 14.91 -0.73 22.44
CA LYS A 84 15.30 0.57 22.99
C LYS A 84 15.58 1.58 21.88
N ARG A 85 16.36 1.19 20.86
CA ARG A 85 16.70 2.06 19.74
C ARG A 85 15.48 2.46 18.92
N LEU A 86 14.54 1.54 18.70
CA LEU A 86 13.28 1.85 18.03
C LEU A 86 12.46 2.86 18.84
N THR A 87 12.37 2.70 20.15
CA THR A 87 11.67 3.65 21.03
C THR A 87 12.30 5.04 20.95
N GLU A 88 13.63 5.15 21.01
CA GLU A 88 14.35 6.43 20.84
C GLU A 88 14.05 7.10 19.50
N LEU A 89 14.05 6.33 18.41
CA LEU A 89 13.75 6.84 17.07
C LEU A 89 12.31 7.36 16.98
N ILE A 90 11.35 6.61 17.54
CA ILE A 90 9.95 7.03 17.60
C ILE A 90 9.81 8.37 18.34
N MET A 91 10.49 8.52 19.48
CA MET A 91 10.43 9.76 20.27
C MET A 91 11.03 10.98 19.56
N LYS A 92 12.07 10.78 18.73
CA LYS A 92 12.79 11.87 18.03
C LYS A 92 12.15 12.30 16.70
N THR A 93 11.12 11.60 16.23
CA THR A 93 10.54 11.90 14.92
C THR A 93 9.68 13.18 14.92
N THR A 94 9.92 14.05 13.93
CA THR A 94 9.22 15.33 13.75
C THR A 94 7.92 15.19 12.95
N VAL A 95 7.18 16.30 12.80
CA VAL A 95 5.80 16.34 12.29
C VAL A 95 5.70 16.07 10.78
N ASP A 96 6.76 16.23 9.98
CA ASP A 96 6.67 16.08 8.52
C ASP A 96 7.03 14.69 7.99
N HIS A 97 6.50 14.42 6.80
CA HIS A 97 6.84 13.22 6.04
C HIS A 97 8.35 13.17 5.76
N LYS A 98 8.89 11.96 5.72
CA LYS A 98 10.32 11.71 5.50
C LYS A 98 10.55 11.20 4.08
N SER A 99 11.66 11.64 3.48
CA SER A 99 12.15 11.08 2.23
C SER A 99 12.66 9.65 2.46
N GLY A 100 12.72 8.82 1.42
CA GLY A 100 13.26 7.47 1.51
C GLY A 100 14.71 7.43 2.05
N MET A 101 15.51 8.47 1.79
CA MET A 101 16.86 8.60 2.35
C MET A 101 16.84 8.84 3.86
N ALA A 102 15.98 9.74 4.35
CA ALA A 102 15.82 9.96 5.79
C ALA A 102 15.29 8.70 6.49
N VAL A 103 14.37 7.98 5.86
CA VAL A 103 13.88 6.67 6.35
C VAL A 103 15.02 5.66 6.41
N SER A 104 15.86 5.57 5.37
CA SER A 104 17.02 4.66 5.37
C SER A 104 17.96 4.92 6.54
N ALA A 105 18.31 6.18 6.80
CA ALA A 105 19.16 6.55 7.93
C ALA A 105 18.54 6.13 9.28
N MET A 106 17.21 6.26 9.42
CA MET A 106 16.49 5.87 10.65
C MET A 106 16.43 4.35 10.83
N ILE A 107 16.19 3.58 9.77
CA ILE A 107 16.08 2.11 9.88
C ILE A 107 17.44 1.41 9.84
N PHE A 108 18.50 2.05 9.33
CA PHE A 108 19.82 1.44 9.23
C PHE A 108 20.44 1.11 10.58
N ALA A 109 20.25 1.95 11.60
CA ALA A 109 20.73 1.63 12.95
C ALA A 109 20.11 0.33 13.50
N PRO A 110 18.77 0.15 13.55
CA PRO A 110 18.18 -1.11 13.96
C PRO A 110 18.48 -2.27 13.00
N LEU A 111 18.53 -2.07 11.67
CA LEU A 111 18.90 -3.12 10.72
C LEU A 111 20.34 -3.60 10.90
N ASN A 112 21.27 -2.71 11.22
CA ASN A 112 22.66 -3.09 11.51
C ASN A 112 22.78 -3.97 12.75
N ILE A 113 21.85 -3.84 13.70
CA ILE A 113 21.77 -4.73 14.87
C ILE A 113 21.05 -6.03 14.52
N LEU A 114 19.97 -5.94 13.74
CA LEU A 114 19.11 -7.06 13.31
C LEU A 114 19.69 -7.94 12.19
N ILE A 115 20.78 -7.54 11.55
CA ILE A 115 21.40 -8.36 10.51
C ILE A 115 22.83 -8.64 10.95
N PRO A 116 23.10 -9.77 11.64
CA PRO A 116 24.45 -10.21 11.91
C PRO A 116 25.22 -10.35 10.59
N SER A 117 26.46 -9.87 10.52
CA SER A 117 27.26 -9.98 9.30
C SER A 117 27.40 -11.43 8.85
N ASP A 118 27.62 -12.34 9.81
CA ASP A 118 27.76 -13.78 9.57
C ASP A 118 26.53 -14.40 8.90
N LEU A 119 25.32 -13.89 9.20
CA LEU A 119 24.06 -14.41 8.65
C LEU A 119 24.03 -14.33 7.12
N VAL A 120 24.59 -13.26 6.56
CA VAL A 120 24.65 -13.00 5.12
C VAL A 120 26.02 -13.32 4.51
N GLY A 121 26.89 -14.04 5.22
CA GLY A 121 28.22 -14.42 4.74
C GLY A 121 29.31 -13.34 4.90
N GLY A 122 29.05 -12.28 5.66
CA GLY A 122 30.06 -11.30 6.08
C GLY A 122 29.66 -9.83 5.88
N SER A 123 30.52 -8.93 6.36
CA SER A 123 30.24 -7.49 6.38
C SER A 123 30.11 -6.88 4.98
N LYS A 124 30.86 -7.38 3.98
CA LYS A 124 30.77 -6.92 2.58
C LYS A 124 29.37 -7.16 2.01
N ASN A 125 28.79 -8.34 2.24
CA ASN A 125 27.43 -8.65 1.80
C ASN A 125 26.39 -7.84 2.55
N LYS A 126 26.58 -7.64 3.85
CA LYS A 126 25.68 -6.80 4.66
C LYS A 126 25.60 -5.37 4.13
N ILE A 127 26.72 -4.75 3.80
CA ILE A 127 26.75 -3.38 3.23
C ILE A 127 26.00 -3.33 1.90
N LYS A 128 26.27 -4.27 0.99
CA LYS A 128 25.60 -4.36 -0.31
C LYS A 128 24.09 -4.53 -0.16
N LEU A 129 23.66 -5.42 0.75
CA LEU A 129 22.23 -5.65 1.02
C LEU A 129 21.55 -4.40 1.61
N LEU A 130 22.20 -3.69 2.54
CA LEU A 130 21.67 -2.44 3.09
C LEU A 130 21.53 -1.36 2.01
N HIS A 131 22.49 -1.23 1.10
CA HIS A 131 22.38 -0.33 -0.05
C HIS A 131 21.23 -0.71 -0.99
N ALA A 132 21.06 -2.01 -1.28
CA ALA A 132 19.93 -2.49 -2.06
C ALA A 132 18.59 -2.14 -1.38
N ILE A 133 18.47 -2.38 -0.07
CA ILE A 133 17.31 -1.98 0.73
C ILE A 133 17.05 -0.47 0.65
N GLN A 134 18.07 0.38 0.79
CA GLN A 134 17.89 1.82 0.68
C GLN A 134 17.36 2.24 -0.70
N ARG A 135 17.82 1.60 -1.79
CA ARG A 135 17.32 1.85 -3.14
C ARG A 135 15.82 1.53 -3.24
N THR A 136 15.36 0.44 -2.62
CA THR A 136 13.93 0.08 -2.62
C THR A 136 13.03 1.11 -1.94
N LEU A 137 13.52 1.90 -0.98
CA LEU A 137 12.70 2.92 -0.32
C LEU A 137 12.33 4.11 -1.24
N LYS A 138 12.95 4.18 -2.42
CA LYS A 138 12.61 5.15 -3.47
C LYS A 138 11.50 4.65 -4.40
N PHE A 139 11.13 3.38 -4.30
CA PHE A 139 10.15 2.76 -5.19
C PHE A 139 8.75 3.24 -4.82
N GLY A 140 7.85 3.20 -5.80
CA GLY A 140 6.46 3.57 -5.70
C GLY A 140 5.52 2.39 -5.52
N ARG A 141 4.28 2.68 -5.13
CA ARG A 141 3.18 1.73 -4.80
C ARG A 141 3.05 0.50 -5.72
N MET A 142 3.31 0.70 -7.01
CA MET A 142 3.08 -0.29 -8.05
C MET A 142 4.38 -0.92 -8.57
N ASP A 143 5.51 -0.53 -8.00
CA ASP A 143 6.80 -1.06 -8.39
C ASP A 143 6.94 -2.49 -7.88
N ILE A 144 7.61 -3.29 -8.70
CA ILE A 144 7.94 -4.67 -8.37
C ILE A 144 9.40 -4.68 -7.97
N ILE A 145 9.70 -5.25 -6.80
CA ILE A 145 11.08 -5.50 -6.35
C ILE A 145 11.38 -6.98 -6.60
N PRO A 146 12.15 -7.33 -7.65
CA PRO A 146 12.57 -8.70 -7.86
C PRO A 146 13.58 -9.11 -6.80
N LEU A 147 13.53 -10.35 -6.30
CA LEU A 147 14.52 -10.82 -5.31
C LEU A 147 15.98 -10.68 -5.81
N LYS A 148 16.22 -10.89 -7.10
CA LYS A 148 17.54 -10.67 -7.74
C LYS A 148 18.10 -9.26 -7.53
N PHE A 149 17.25 -8.25 -7.38
CA PHE A 149 17.68 -6.88 -7.11
C PHE A 149 18.30 -6.75 -5.71
N LEU A 150 17.74 -7.43 -4.72
CA LEU A 150 18.29 -7.45 -3.35
C LEU A 150 19.54 -8.34 -3.25
N MET A 151 19.65 -9.33 -4.12
CA MET A 151 20.80 -10.25 -4.17
C MET A 151 21.95 -9.74 -5.05
N GLU A 152 21.77 -8.59 -5.72
CA GLU A 152 22.75 -8.04 -6.66
C GLU A 152 24.13 -7.87 -6.01
N GLY A 153 25.12 -8.58 -6.56
CA GLY A 153 26.51 -8.52 -6.10
C GLY A 153 26.80 -9.20 -4.76
N LEU A 154 25.83 -9.89 -4.14
CA LEU A 154 26.09 -10.71 -2.96
C LEU A 154 26.88 -11.96 -3.35
N THR A 155 27.85 -12.35 -2.51
CA THR A 155 28.67 -13.54 -2.75
C THR A 155 28.34 -14.64 -1.75
N VAL A 156 28.46 -15.90 -2.16
CA VAL A 156 28.24 -17.03 -1.26
C VAL A 156 29.47 -17.24 -0.37
N GLU A 157 29.37 -16.81 0.87
CA GLU A 157 30.49 -16.72 1.82
C GLU A 157 30.12 -17.23 3.22
N GLY A 158 31.14 -17.41 4.08
CA GLY A 158 30.96 -17.85 5.47
C GLY A 158 30.33 -19.25 5.58
N TRP A 159 29.32 -19.38 6.45
CA TRP A 159 28.66 -20.67 6.72
C TRP A 159 28.03 -21.30 5.47
N LEU A 160 27.65 -20.48 4.48
CA LEU A 160 27.09 -20.96 3.22
C LEU A 160 28.10 -21.76 2.39
N LYS A 161 29.42 -21.50 2.51
CA LYS A 161 30.46 -22.27 1.79
C LYS A 161 30.50 -23.75 2.20
N THR A 162 29.97 -24.08 3.38
CA THR A 162 29.96 -25.45 3.88
C THR A 162 28.86 -26.32 3.24
N VAL A 163 27.86 -25.72 2.59
CA VAL A 163 26.83 -26.45 1.82
C VAL A 163 27.49 -26.97 0.55
N ARG A 164 27.37 -28.26 0.21
CA ARG A 164 28.16 -28.82 -0.91
C ARG A 164 27.75 -28.28 -2.27
N GLU A 165 26.45 -28.17 -2.53
CA GLU A 165 25.92 -27.79 -3.83
C GLU A 165 25.77 -26.27 -3.99
N THR A 166 26.43 -25.70 -5.00
CA THR A 166 26.39 -24.26 -5.32
C THR A 166 24.96 -23.73 -5.50
N LYS A 167 24.10 -24.48 -6.20
CA LYS A 167 22.70 -24.09 -6.41
C LYS A 167 21.92 -24.02 -5.09
N ILE A 168 22.17 -24.95 -4.16
CA ILE A 168 21.56 -24.92 -2.82
C ILE A 168 22.09 -23.72 -2.03
N ARG A 169 23.38 -23.38 -2.14
CA ARG A 169 23.95 -22.19 -1.46
C ARG A 169 23.23 -20.90 -1.85
N GLU A 170 23.08 -20.68 -3.15
CA GLU A 170 22.40 -19.50 -3.70
C GLU A 170 20.93 -19.47 -3.29
N HIS A 171 20.27 -20.62 -3.31
CA HIS A 171 18.88 -20.76 -2.90
C HIS A 171 18.66 -20.48 -1.41
N VAL A 172 19.56 -20.95 -0.55
CA VAL A 172 19.54 -20.64 0.89
C VAL A 172 19.80 -19.15 1.14
N LEU A 173 20.77 -18.56 0.44
CA LEU A 173 21.03 -17.12 0.51
C LEU A 173 19.80 -16.31 0.08
N ALA A 174 19.11 -16.73 -0.99
CA ALA A 174 17.88 -16.11 -1.47
C ALA A 174 16.79 -16.11 -0.40
N LYS A 175 16.60 -17.25 0.31
CA LYS A 175 15.65 -17.38 1.41
C LYS A 175 15.99 -16.46 2.58
N VAL A 176 17.27 -16.40 2.98
CA VAL A 176 17.77 -15.48 4.01
C VAL A 176 17.52 -14.02 3.63
N VAL A 177 17.87 -13.63 2.40
CA VAL A 177 17.66 -12.26 1.90
C VAL A 177 16.18 -11.88 1.86
N LYS A 178 15.32 -12.79 1.39
CA LYS A 178 13.86 -12.58 1.37
C LYS A 178 13.32 -12.41 2.80
N TRP A 179 13.75 -13.25 3.73
CA TRP A 179 13.38 -13.11 5.13
C TRP A 179 13.80 -11.76 5.70
N ILE A 180 15.06 -11.32 5.49
CA ILE A 180 15.56 -10.00 5.89
C ILE A 180 14.71 -8.87 5.29
N TRP A 181 14.29 -9.00 4.04
CA TRP A 181 13.40 -8.02 3.41
C TRP A 181 12.03 -7.95 4.10
N ILE A 182 11.45 -9.09 4.47
CA ILE A 182 10.20 -9.14 5.25
C ILE A 182 10.39 -8.46 6.60
N VAL A 183 11.52 -8.68 7.30
CA VAL A 183 11.86 -7.96 8.54
C VAL A 183 11.92 -6.46 8.30
N THR A 184 12.61 -6.04 7.25
CA THR A 184 12.78 -4.64 6.88
C THR A 184 11.44 -3.95 6.63
N LYS A 185 10.54 -4.56 5.86
CA LYS A 185 9.18 -4.02 5.64
C LYS A 185 8.42 -3.85 6.95
N ARG A 186 8.49 -4.84 7.84
CA ARG A 186 7.84 -4.79 9.17
C ARG A 186 8.43 -3.70 10.06
N LEU A 187 9.74 -3.50 9.99
CA LEU A 187 10.43 -2.43 10.69
C LEU A 187 9.96 -1.05 10.20
N VAL A 188 9.94 -0.82 8.89
CA VAL A 188 9.43 0.42 8.30
C VAL A 188 7.97 0.65 8.74
N ALA A 189 7.11 -0.35 8.58
CA ALA A 189 5.70 -0.29 8.98
C ALA A 189 5.48 -0.13 10.49
N SER A 190 6.47 -0.42 11.33
CA SER A 190 6.38 -0.20 12.78
C SER A 190 6.60 1.26 13.17
N LEU A 191 7.45 1.96 12.43
CA LEU A 191 7.87 3.35 12.69
C LEU A 191 7.05 4.36 11.90
N PHE A 192 6.67 4.00 10.68
CA PHE A 192 6.03 4.89 9.71
C PHE A 192 4.67 4.35 9.29
N TYR A 193 3.74 5.28 9.08
CA TYR A 193 2.60 5.10 8.20
C TYR A 193 3.04 5.40 6.77
N VAL A 194 2.89 4.43 5.87
CA VAL A 194 3.33 4.54 4.47
C VAL A 194 2.11 4.71 3.58
N THR A 195 2.08 5.77 2.79
CA THR A 195 0.95 6.08 1.90
C THR A 195 1.41 6.88 0.69
N GLU A 196 0.64 6.86 -0.39
CA GLU A 196 0.72 7.81 -1.49
C GLU A 196 0.09 9.15 -1.09
N GLY A 197 0.51 10.24 -1.74
CA GLY A 197 -0.13 11.54 -1.66
C GLY A 197 -1.00 11.84 -2.89
N GLN A 198 -2.02 12.69 -2.73
CA GLN A 198 -2.81 13.17 -3.87
C GLN A 198 -1.91 13.96 -4.83
N GLY A 199 -1.90 13.57 -6.10
CA GLY A 199 -1.05 14.19 -7.13
C GLY A 199 0.42 13.71 -7.11
N CYS A 200 0.79 12.81 -6.20
CA CYS A 200 2.13 12.21 -6.15
C CYS A 200 2.23 10.89 -6.94
N HIS A 201 1.24 10.57 -7.79
CA HIS A 201 1.13 9.31 -8.53
C HIS A 201 1.41 8.09 -7.64
N HIS A 202 2.44 7.31 -7.97
CA HIS A 202 2.84 6.11 -7.24
C HIS A 202 3.90 6.36 -6.17
N LYS A 203 4.38 7.59 -5.97
CA LYS A 203 5.44 7.87 -4.99
C LYS A 203 4.94 7.60 -3.55
N LEU A 204 5.73 6.84 -2.79
CA LEU A 204 5.48 6.58 -1.39
C LEU A 204 5.95 7.74 -0.50
N LEU A 205 5.13 8.07 0.48
CA LEU A 205 5.39 9.02 1.56
C LEU A 205 5.43 8.26 2.88
N TYR A 206 6.39 8.62 3.73
CA TYR A 206 6.64 7.95 4.99
C TYR A 206 6.39 8.93 6.14
N PHE A 207 5.26 8.79 6.82
CA PHE A 207 4.91 9.63 7.97
C PHE A 207 5.25 8.91 9.26
N PRO A 208 6.03 9.49 10.18
CA PRO A 208 6.18 8.90 11.50
C PRO A 208 4.82 8.68 12.15
N LYS A 209 4.58 7.51 12.76
CA LYS A 209 3.23 7.14 13.23
C LYS A 209 2.61 8.13 14.19
N LYS A 210 3.38 8.68 15.14
CA LYS A 210 2.89 9.68 16.09
C LYS A 210 2.41 10.94 15.37
N SER A 211 3.17 11.41 14.38
CA SER A 211 2.78 12.54 13.55
C SER A 211 1.52 12.23 12.74
N TRP A 212 1.48 11.07 12.08
CA TRP A 212 0.32 10.65 11.30
C TRP A 212 -0.94 10.60 12.16
N GLN A 213 -0.87 9.96 13.34
CA GLN A 213 -1.97 9.87 14.29
C GLN A 213 -2.49 11.25 14.68
N SER A 214 -1.59 12.15 15.10
CA SER A 214 -1.98 13.52 15.46
C SER A 214 -2.69 14.25 14.32
N ARG A 215 -2.20 14.14 13.08
CA ARG A 215 -2.85 14.74 11.90
C ARG A 215 -4.22 14.12 11.63
N THR A 216 -4.34 12.80 11.73
CA THR A 216 -5.62 12.10 11.51
C THR A 216 -6.62 12.37 12.61
N ASP A 217 -6.19 12.52 13.86
CA ASP A 217 -7.06 12.87 14.98
C ASP A 217 -7.63 14.28 14.80
N SER A 218 -6.79 15.25 14.46
CA SER A 218 -7.26 16.61 14.15
C SER A 218 -8.24 16.63 12.97
N ALA A 219 -7.94 15.90 11.89
CA ALA A 219 -8.84 15.81 10.73
C ALA A 219 -10.15 15.07 11.06
N PHE A 220 -10.10 14.00 11.86
CA PHE A 220 -11.27 13.26 12.30
C PHE A 220 -12.17 14.13 13.19
N ASN A 221 -11.57 14.79 14.18
CA ASN A 221 -12.30 15.71 15.07
C ASN A 221 -12.95 16.84 14.28
N TYR A 222 -12.26 17.40 13.30
CA TYR A 222 -12.85 18.40 12.40
C TYR A 222 -14.12 17.87 11.73
N LEU A 223 -14.07 16.68 11.11
CA LEU A 223 -15.24 16.08 10.45
C LEU A 223 -16.40 15.82 11.42
N VAL A 224 -16.11 15.48 12.67
CA VAL A 224 -17.15 15.31 13.70
C VAL A 224 -17.76 16.66 14.06
N THR A 225 -16.93 17.66 14.36
CA THR A 225 -17.40 18.99 14.75
C THR A 225 -18.13 19.74 13.63
N SER A 226 -17.79 19.48 12.36
CA SER A 226 -18.49 20.04 11.22
C SER A 226 -19.81 19.35 10.90
N GLY A 227 -20.17 18.29 11.64
CA GLY A 227 -21.36 17.47 11.37
C GLY A 227 -21.23 16.55 10.16
N THR A 228 -20.04 16.43 9.57
CA THR A 228 -19.80 15.50 8.45
C THR A 228 -19.79 14.04 8.89
N LEU A 229 -19.30 13.78 10.11
CA LEU A 229 -19.36 12.47 10.76
C LEU A 229 -20.13 12.57 12.06
N GLN A 230 -21.01 11.60 12.29
CA GLN A 230 -21.75 11.46 13.53
C GLN A 230 -21.27 10.21 14.26
N PRO A 231 -20.85 10.32 15.54
CA PRO A 231 -20.60 9.15 16.38
C PRO A 231 -21.88 8.34 16.56
N LEU A 232 -21.78 7.03 16.36
CA LEU A 232 -22.87 6.09 16.64
C LEU A 232 -22.56 5.37 17.95
N ASP A 233 -23.60 5.12 18.75
CA ASP A 233 -23.46 4.18 19.86
C ASP A 233 -23.28 2.75 19.34
N LYS A 234 -22.89 1.85 20.25
CA LYS A 234 -22.57 0.46 19.88
C LYS A 234 -23.79 -0.29 19.33
N VAL A 235 -24.98 -0.08 19.90
CA VAL A 235 -26.19 -0.81 19.54
C VAL A 235 -26.64 -0.39 18.14
N GLU A 236 -26.65 0.90 17.86
CA GLU A 236 -27.01 1.43 16.54
C GLU A 236 -25.95 1.06 15.49
N ALA A 237 -24.67 1.08 15.85
CA ALA A 237 -23.60 0.62 14.96
C ALA A 237 -23.74 -0.86 14.61
N GLU A 238 -24.09 -1.73 15.57
CA GLU A 238 -24.32 -3.16 15.34
C GLU A 238 -25.57 -3.39 14.48
N ARG A 239 -26.66 -2.66 14.73
CA ARG A 239 -27.88 -2.69 13.92
C ARG A 239 -27.61 -2.29 12.47
N LEU A 240 -26.92 -1.18 12.24
CA LEU A 240 -26.56 -0.71 10.90
C LEU A 240 -25.56 -1.65 10.21
N ALA A 241 -24.63 -2.23 10.95
CA ALA A 241 -23.69 -3.21 10.41
C ALA A 241 -24.37 -4.52 9.97
N ALA A 242 -25.51 -4.89 10.59
CA ALA A 242 -26.32 -6.01 10.16
C ALA A 242 -27.07 -5.72 8.84
N LEU A 243 -27.49 -4.46 8.64
CA LEU A 243 -28.20 -4.04 7.42
C LEU A 243 -27.25 -3.72 6.26
N ARG A 244 -26.06 -3.20 6.56
CA ARG A 244 -25.13 -2.65 5.57
C ARG A 244 -23.70 -3.03 5.92
N LYS A 245 -22.91 -3.34 4.89
CA LYS A 245 -21.48 -3.61 5.07
C LYS A 245 -20.77 -2.34 5.52
N PRO A 246 -20.10 -2.34 6.69
CA PRO A 246 -19.32 -1.20 7.12
C PRO A 246 -18.14 -0.97 6.18
N ALA A 247 -17.81 0.29 5.95
CA ALA A 247 -16.68 0.68 5.12
C ALA A 247 -15.61 1.38 5.98
N SER A 248 -14.34 1.16 5.63
CA SER A 248 -13.24 1.74 6.39
C SER A 248 -12.88 3.11 5.84
N LEU A 249 -12.82 4.11 6.72
CA LEU A 249 -12.23 5.39 6.39
C LEU A 249 -10.72 5.23 6.19
N ARG A 250 -10.18 5.93 5.19
CA ARG A 250 -8.75 6.01 4.89
C ARG A 250 -8.38 7.44 4.59
N TRP A 251 -7.25 7.90 5.13
CA TRP A 251 -6.75 9.25 4.93
C TRP A 251 -5.69 9.30 3.84
N LEU A 252 -5.84 10.26 2.92
CA LEU A 252 -4.86 10.57 1.87
C LEU A 252 -4.25 11.96 2.11
N PRO A 253 -2.91 12.09 2.16
CA PRO A 253 -2.25 13.38 2.21
C PRO A 253 -2.59 14.25 1.00
N LYS A 254 -2.89 15.51 1.26
CA LYS A 254 -2.96 16.59 0.26
C LYS A 254 -1.78 17.54 0.43
N LYS A 255 -1.60 18.48 -0.52
CA LYS A 255 -0.69 19.63 -0.33
C LYS A 255 -0.99 20.36 0.98
N ILE A 256 -2.29 20.52 1.28
CA ILE A 256 -2.80 21.11 2.51
C ILE A 256 -3.88 20.17 3.05
N GLY A 257 -3.70 19.71 4.29
CA GLY A 257 -4.66 18.83 4.99
C GLY A 257 -4.67 17.38 4.54
N LEU A 258 -5.75 16.68 4.88
CA LEU A 258 -6.01 15.28 4.56
C LEU A 258 -7.32 15.15 3.78
N ARG A 259 -7.37 14.23 2.83
CA ARG A 259 -8.61 13.82 2.15
C ARG A 259 -9.12 12.52 2.78
N PRO A 260 -10.32 12.50 3.36
CA PRO A 260 -10.98 11.25 3.70
C PRO A 260 -11.41 10.54 2.41
N VAL A 261 -11.13 9.25 2.32
CA VAL A 261 -11.70 8.36 1.30
C VAL A 261 -12.21 7.10 1.98
N VAL A 262 -13.31 6.56 1.48
CA VAL A 262 -13.89 5.34 2.01
C VAL A 262 -13.41 4.15 1.19
N SER A 263 -12.79 3.18 1.84
CA SER A 263 -12.44 1.91 1.21
C SER A 263 -13.63 0.96 1.29
N VAL A 264 -14.35 0.86 0.18
CA VAL A 264 -15.37 -0.18 0.00
C VAL A 264 -14.69 -1.37 -0.67
N LYS A 265 -14.93 -2.60 -0.17
CA LYS A 265 -14.50 -3.79 -0.90
C LYS A 265 -15.24 -3.78 -2.24
N ASN A 266 -14.46 -3.73 -3.31
CA ASN A 266 -14.97 -3.53 -4.66
C ASN A 266 -15.66 -4.82 -5.12
N ASP A 267 -16.95 -4.94 -4.82
CA ASP A 267 -17.79 -6.02 -5.34
C ASP A 267 -18.23 -5.59 -6.75
N LYS A 268 -17.27 -5.61 -7.69
CA LYS A 268 -17.47 -5.15 -9.09
C LYS A 268 -18.54 -5.96 -9.83
N THR A 269 -18.99 -7.06 -9.22
CA THR A 269 -20.03 -7.99 -9.65
C THR A 269 -21.37 -7.74 -8.95
N ASN A 270 -21.46 -6.73 -8.09
CA ASN A 270 -22.73 -6.36 -7.48
C ASN A 270 -23.64 -5.70 -8.54
N ASN A 271 -24.66 -6.45 -8.95
CA ASN A 271 -25.62 -6.04 -9.97
C ASN A 271 -26.34 -4.74 -9.61
N ASP A 272 -26.60 -4.47 -8.33
CA ASP A 272 -27.30 -3.25 -7.90
C ASP A 272 -26.47 -2.01 -8.18
N VAL A 273 -25.15 -2.06 -7.93
CA VAL A 273 -24.23 -0.95 -8.22
C VAL A 273 -24.11 -0.75 -9.73
N ILE A 274 -24.09 -1.83 -10.51
CA ILE A 274 -24.04 -1.77 -11.97
C ILE A 274 -25.33 -1.14 -12.52
N HIS A 275 -26.49 -1.61 -12.08
CA HIS A 275 -27.80 -1.13 -12.49
C HIS A 275 -28.00 0.33 -12.09
N ALA A 276 -27.71 0.71 -10.84
CA ALA A 276 -27.79 2.10 -10.39
C ALA A 276 -26.90 3.02 -11.23
N LYS A 277 -25.68 2.60 -11.55
CA LYS A 277 -24.77 3.37 -12.40
C LYS A 277 -25.29 3.49 -13.84
N ALA A 278 -25.86 2.43 -14.40
CA ALA A 278 -26.44 2.46 -15.73
C ALA A 278 -27.66 3.38 -15.78
N TYR A 279 -28.54 3.29 -14.78
CA TYR A 279 -29.71 4.14 -14.61
C TYR A 279 -29.32 5.62 -14.51
N LEU A 280 -28.40 5.99 -13.60
CA LEU A 280 -27.93 7.37 -13.45
C LEU A 280 -27.27 7.92 -14.73
N ARG A 281 -26.55 7.08 -15.48
CA ARG A 281 -26.02 7.46 -16.80
C ARG A 281 -27.13 7.71 -17.82
N GLY A 282 -28.16 6.87 -17.83
CA GLY A 282 -29.33 7.03 -18.67
C GLY A 282 -30.04 8.35 -18.39
N LEU A 283 -30.24 8.69 -17.12
CA LEU A 283 -30.81 9.98 -16.72
C LEU A 283 -29.98 11.16 -17.22
N LEU A 284 -28.66 11.11 -17.04
CA LEU A 284 -27.80 12.22 -17.45
C LEU A 284 -27.78 12.44 -18.97
N ILE A 285 -27.84 11.37 -19.76
CA ILE A 285 -27.97 11.51 -21.23
C ILE A 285 -29.24 12.28 -21.58
N LYS A 286 -30.34 12.01 -20.86
CA LYS A 286 -31.64 12.67 -21.09
C LYS A 286 -31.66 14.13 -20.64
N THR A 287 -30.82 14.55 -19.70
CA THR A 287 -30.69 15.97 -19.32
C THR A 287 -29.86 16.79 -20.31
N GLY A 288 -29.33 16.17 -21.38
CA GLY A 288 -28.53 16.85 -22.41
C GLY A 288 -27.04 17.00 -22.05
N TYR A 289 -26.63 16.61 -20.84
CA TYR A 289 -25.24 16.66 -20.38
C TYR A 289 -24.49 15.37 -20.76
N SER A 290 -24.14 15.21 -22.03
CA SER A 290 -23.68 13.93 -22.57
C SER A 290 -22.15 13.72 -22.55
N ASP A 291 -21.33 14.77 -22.51
CA ASP A 291 -19.86 14.62 -22.60
C ASP A 291 -19.15 14.52 -21.24
N LEU A 292 -19.56 13.55 -20.42
CA LEU A 292 -19.00 13.29 -19.09
C LEU A 292 -17.49 13.05 -19.03
N ASN A 293 -16.88 12.62 -20.14
CA ASN A 293 -15.47 12.24 -20.19
C ASN A 293 -14.65 13.19 -21.08
N ALA A 294 -15.21 14.36 -21.43
CA ALA A 294 -14.57 15.34 -22.30
C ALA A 294 -14.08 14.72 -23.63
N LYS A 295 -14.77 13.70 -24.15
CA LYS A 295 -14.45 13.02 -25.41
C LYS A 295 -14.60 13.97 -26.61
N ASN A 296 -15.60 14.85 -26.54
CA ASN A 296 -15.95 15.79 -27.59
C ASN A 296 -15.47 17.21 -27.26
N LEU A 297 -14.80 17.42 -26.12
CA LEU A 297 -14.33 18.75 -25.69
C LEU A 297 -13.52 19.47 -26.79
N HIS A 298 -12.65 18.76 -27.49
CA HIS A 298 -11.89 19.33 -28.60
C HIS A 298 -12.79 19.78 -29.75
N GLN A 299 -13.80 18.99 -30.12
CA GLN A 299 -14.74 19.31 -31.19
C GLN A 299 -15.63 20.50 -30.81
N ILE A 300 -16.14 20.51 -29.57
CA ILE A 300 -16.92 21.62 -29.01
C ILE A 300 -16.07 22.89 -29.04
N TRP A 301 -14.85 22.84 -28.50
CA TRP A 301 -13.94 23.99 -28.50
C TRP A 301 -13.62 24.48 -29.90
N LYS A 302 -13.32 23.57 -30.84
CA LYS A 302 -13.07 23.91 -32.25
C LYS A 302 -14.27 24.63 -32.86
N SER A 303 -15.49 24.16 -32.62
CA SER A 303 -16.70 24.81 -33.15
C SER A 303 -16.90 26.23 -32.61
N VAL A 304 -16.65 26.44 -31.31
CA VAL A 304 -16.72 27.77 -30.67
C VAL A 304 -15.68 28.73 -31.25
N VAL A 305 -14.45 28.26 -31.48
CA VAL A 305 -13.39 29.08 -32.06
C VAL A 305 -13.70 29.44 -33.51
N LEU A 306 -14.10 28.48 -34.33
CA LEU A 306 -14.44 28.71 -35.74
C LEU A 306 -15.60 29.68 -35.89
N LYS A 307 -16.67 29.50 -35.10
CA LYS A 307 -17.82 30.41 -35.11
C LYS A 307 -17.44 31.84 -34.72
N ASN A 308 -16.60 32.02 -33.70
CA ASN A 308 -16.12 33.36 -33.34
C ASN A 308 -15.29 34.01 -34.43
N CYS A 309 -14.52 33.24 -35.21
CA CYS A 309 -13.82 33.76 -36.38
C CYS A 309 -14.80 34.22 -37.47
N GLU A 310 -15.85 33.45 -37.74
CA GLU A 310 -16.91 33.82 -38.70
C GLU A 310 -17.66 35.08 -38.26
N ASP A 311 -17.99 35.19 -36.97
CA ASP A 311 -18.69 36.34 -36.39
C ASP A 311 -17.80 37.60 -36.23
N GLY A 312 -16.52 37.53 -36.65
CA GLY A 312 -15.60 38.67 -36.65
C GLY A 312 -15.01 39.03 -35.28
N TYR A 313 -15.20 38.20 -34.26
CA TYR A 313 -14.63 38.42 -32.93
C TYR A 313 -13.12 38.13 -32.91
N LYS A 314 -12.33 39.13 -32.54
CA LYS A 314 -10.85 39.06 -32.56
C LYS A 314 -10.22 38.51 -31.28
N LYS A 315 -10.99 38.38 -30.20
CA LYS A 315 -10.49 37.99 -28.87
C LYS A 315 -11.47 37.04 -28.19
N LEU A 316 -10.93 35.98 -27.62
CA LEU A 316 -11.65 35.04 -26.76
C LEU A 316 -11.13 35.18 -25.33
N TYR A 317 -12.04 35.13 -24.37
CA TYR A 317 -11.71 35.09 -22.95
C TYR A 317 -12.20 33.76 -22.38
N MET A 318 -11.37 33.14 -21.55
CA MET A 318 -11.68 31.89 -20.87
C MET A 318 -11.56 32.10 -19.36
N VAL A 319 -12.56 31.63 -18.62
CA VAL A 319 -12.51 31.55 -17.16
C VAL A 319 -12.52 30.08 -16.79
N ALA A 320 -11.49 29.63 -16.10
CA ALA A 320 -11.41 28.30 -15.53
C ALA A 320 -11.60 28.40 -14.01
N VAL A 321 -12.55 27.64 -13.47
CA VAL A 321 -12.86 27.62 -12.04
C VAL A 321 -12.75 26.20 -11.52
N ASP A 322 -12.08 26.03 -10.37
CA ASP A 322 -12.02 24.75 -9.67
C ASP A 322 -13.14 24.69 -8.62
N ILE A 323 -14.00 23.67 -8.71
CA ILE A 323 -15.08 23.46 -7.74
C ILE A 323 -14.49 22.73 -6.54
N HIS A 324 -14.46 23.41 -5.39
CA HIS A 324 -13.98 22.80 -4.16
C HIS A 324 -14.96 21.77 -3.61
N ASP A 325 -14.44 20.60 -3.23
CA ASP A 325 -15.16 19.51 -2.57
C ASP A 325 -16.56 19.22 -3.14
N ALA A 326 -16.64 18.99 -4.45
CA ALA A 326 -17.91 18.69 -5.13
C ALA A 326 -18.67 17.48 -4.54
N TYR A 327 -17.96 16.50 -3.97
CA TYR A 327 -18.59 15.36 -3.31
C TYR A 327 -19.14 15.71 -1.93
N GLY A 328 -18.35 16.39 -1.09
CA GLY A 328 -18.79 16.79 0.25
C GLY A 328 -19.86 17.88 0.25
N SER A 329 -19.90 18.69 -0.79
CA SER A 329 -20.90 19.78 -0.96
C SER A 329 -22.21 19.33 -1.60
N MET A 330 -22.39 18.03 -1.84
CA MET A 330 -23.57 17.49 -2.51
C MET A 330 -24.79 17.56 -1.58
N ARG A 331 -25.81 18.30 -2.02
CA ARG A 331 -27.13 18.37 -1.38
C ARG A 331 -27.93 17.11 -1.67
N GLN A 332 -27.92 16.16 -0.74
CA GLN A 332 -28.56 14.86 -0.90
C GLN A 332 -30.08 14.95 -1.05
N ASP A 333 -30.70 15.92 -0.37
CA ASP A 333 -32.12 16.25 -0.51
C ASP A 333 -32.49 16.61 -1.95
N LYS A 334 -31.71 17.51 -2.55
CA LYS A 334 -31.91 17.92 -3.95
C LYS A 334 -31.56 16.84 -4.95
N LEU A 335 -30.54 16.03 -4.67
CA LEU A 335 -30.25 14.88 -5.53
C LEU A 335 -31.41 13.88 -5.53
N LEU A 336 -32.02 13.62 -4.37
CA LEU A 336 -33.14 12.71 -4.26
C LEU A 336 -34.38 13.24 -4.99
N GLU A 337 -34.67 14.54 -4.88
CA GLU A 337 -35.72 15.23 -5.63
C GLU A 337 -35.52 15.04 -7.14
N ILE A 338 -34.33 15.35 -7.66
CA ILE A 338 -33.99 15.18 -9.08
C ILE A 338 -34.19 13.72 -9.51
N VAL A 339 -33.72 12.76 -8.72
CA VAL A 339 -33.88 11.34 -9.05
C VAL A 339 -35.35 10.93 -9.10
N LYS A 340 -36.18 11.42 -8.16
CA LYS A 340 -37.62 11.13 -8.13
C LYS A 340 -38.35 11.73 -9.32
N GLU A 341 -38.20 13.03 -9.56
CA GLU A 341 -38.83 13.73 -10.69
C GLU A 341 -38.45 13.08 -12.03
N THR A 342 -37.16 12.78 -12.19
CA THR A 342 -36.69 12.15 -13.42
C THR A 342 -37.19 10.70 -13.54
N SER A 343 -37.36 9.98 -12.43
CA SER A 343 -37.97 8.63 -12.44
C SER A 343 -39.43 8.68 -12.87
N GLU A 344 -40.22 9.56 -12.26
CA GLU A 344 -41.65 9.74 -12.50
C GLU A 344 -41.93 10.14 -13.95
N LEU A 345 -41.14 11.07 -14.49
CA LEU A 345 -41.22 11.52 -15.88
C LEU A 345 -41.02 10.38 -16.90
N TYR A 346 -40.29 9.32 -16.54
CA TYR A 346 -39.88 8.28 -17.50
C TYR A 346 -40.43 6.88 -17.22
N MET A 347 -40.91 6.59 -16.01
CA MET A 347 -41.53 5.31 -15.67
C MET A 347 -43.02 5.41 -15.33
N GLY A 348 -43.57 6.63 -15.25
CA GLY A 348 -44.94 6.90 -14.81
C GLY A 348 -45.10 6.83 -13.29
N GLU A 349 -46.09 7.53 -12.74
CA GLU A 349 -46.39 7.59 -11.29
C GLU A 349 -46.58 6.18 -10.67
N ASP A 350 -47.10 5.24 -11.45
CA ASP A 350 -47.45 3.88 -11.01
C ASP A 350 -46.24 2.98 -10.69
N TYR A 351 -45.05 3.26 -11.24
CA TYR A 351 -43.85 2.43 -11.01
C TYR A 351 -43.15 2.78 -9.69
N MET A 352 -43.11 4.08 -9.32
CA MET A 352 -42.47 4.54 -8.09
C MET A 352 -43.27 4.15 -6.84
N ASN A 353 -44.60 4.23 -6.91
CA ASN A 353 -45.48 3.83 -5.81
C ASN A 353 -45.39 2.33 -5.47
N ARG A 354 -45.03 1.48 -6.44
CA ARG A 354 -44.85 0.02 -6.22
C ARG A 354 -43.48 -0.37 -5.67
N THR A 355 -42.48 0.49 -5.79
CA THR A 355 -41.07 0.12 -5.51
C THR A 355 -40.51 0.81 -4.25
N VAL A 356 -41.06 1.96 -3.84
CA VAL A 356 -40.62 2.70 -2.64
C VAL A 356 -41.30 2.21 -1.35
N HIS A 357 -42.23 1.25 -1.45
CA HIS A 357 -42.87 0.58 -0.30
C HIS A 357 -42.31 -0.82 -0.02
N MET A 358 -41.06 -1.10 -0.39
CA MET A 358 -40.34 -2.25 0.16
C MET A 358 -39.33 -1.75 1.19
N ASP A 359 -39.66 -2.02 2.45
CA ASP A 359 -39.07 -1.58 3.72
C ASP A 359 -37.54 -1.65 3.85
#